data_AF-A0AA88JPQ9-F1
#
_entry.id   AF-A0AA88JPQ9-F1
#
_cell.length_a   1.000
_cell.length_b   1.000
_cell.length_c   1.000
_cell.angle_alpha   90.00
_cell.angle_beta   90.00
_cell.angle_gamma   90.00
#
_symmetry.space_group_name_H-M   'P 1'
#
loop_
_entity.id
_entity.type
_entity.pdbx_description
1 polymer ?
#
loop_
_entity_poly.entity_id
_entity_poly.type
_entity_poly.pdbx_seq_one_letter_code
_entity_poly.pdbx_strand_id
1 'polypeptide(L)'
;MSRLDSFIRRLTAQRDILNHLAADLDLPEEGALMEIGLGNGRTFNHLRELFPNRRIIAFDRAMGAHASSVPVADDLVIGEISETAPAFIGADAAMVHADIGTGYPEKDAVTLTWLPDLAAGVLAKGGIAVSGLPLDHPMLNPLPVPESVPRDRYFLYRKI
;
A
#
# COMPACT_ATOMS: atom_id res chain seq x y z
N MET A 1 25.85 0.64 -4.07
CA MET A 1 24.76 -0.05 -4.78
C MET A 1 24.29 0.86 -5.90
N SER A 2 24.10 0.36 -7.12
CA SER A 2 23.60 1.21 -8.21
C SER A 2 22.12 1.57 -8.00
N ARG A 3 21.61 2.57 -8.73
CA ARG A 3 20.17 2.87 -8.74
C ARG A 3 19.34 1.71 -9.29
N LEU A 4 19.88 0.94 -10.23
CA LEU A 4 19.22 -0.23 -10.79
C LEU A 4 19.09 -1.34 -9.73
N ASP A 5 20.16 -1.64 -9.00
CA ASP A 5 20.11 -2.64 -7.93
C ASP A 5 19.13 -2.26 -6.82
N SER A 6 19.10 -0.97 -6.44
CA SER A 6 18.15 -0.45 -5.45
C SER A 6 16.70 -0.58 -5.91
N PHE A 7 16.45 -0.35 -7.21
CA PHE A 7 15.15 -0.51 -7.83
C PHE A 7 14.70 -1.97 -7.87
N ILE A 8 15.57 -2.89 -8.31
CA ILE A 8 15.30 -4.34 -8.31
C ILE A 8 14.96 -4.81 -6.90
N ARG A 9 15.75 -4.43 -5.90
CA ARG A 9 15.49 -4.80 -4.50
C ARG A 9 14.15 -4.27 -3.98
N ARG A 10 13.71 -3.09 -4.41
CA ARG A 10 12.37 -2.57 -4.06
C ARG A 10 11.28 -3.44 -4.65
N LEU A 11 11.34 -3.72 -5.95
CA LEU A 11 10.32 -4.54 -6.63
C LEU A 11 10.25 -5.96 -6.06
N THR A 12 11.40 -6.57 -5.75
CA THR A 12 11.44 -7.88 -5.11
C THR A 12 10.80 -7.84 -3.71
N ALA A 13 11.14 -6.84 -2.90
CA ALA A 13 10.55 -6.67 -1.56
C ALA A 13 9.02 -6.52 -1.63
N GLN A 14 8.52 -5.74 -2.60
CA GLN A 14 7.08 -5.57 -2.84
C GLN A 14 6.37 -6.87 -3.17
N ARG A 15 6.89 -7.62 -4.14
CA ARG A 15 6.31 -8.90 -4.52
C ARG A 15 6.31 -9.86 -3.32
N ASP A 16 7.43 -9.97 -2.64
CA ASP A 16 7.60 -10.95 -1.57
C ASP A 16 6.70 -10.63 -0.36
N ILE A 17 6.56 -9.35 0.00
CA ILE A 17 5.70 -8.96 1.11
C ILE A 17 4.21 -9.09 0.79
N LEU A 18 3.81 -8.82 -0.45
CA LEU A 18 2.42 -9.03 -0.88
C LEU A 18 2.08 -10.52 -0.98
N ASN A 19 3.02 -11.34 -1.45
CA ASN A 19 2.87 -12.79 -1.46
C ASN A 19 2.74 -13.35 -0.04
N HIS A 20 3.58 -12.88 0.89
CA HIS A 20 3.47 -13.26 2.30
C HIS A 20 2.12 -12.86 2.89
N LEU A 21 1.65 -11.64 2.61
CA LEU A 21 0.34 -11.19 3.06
C LEU A 21 -0.77 -12.11 2.55
N ALA A 22 -0.74 -12.51 1.29
CA ALA A 22 -1.75 -13.39 0.71
C ALA A 22 -1.68 -14.84 1.22
N ALA A 23 -0.49 -15.33 1.56
CA ALA A 23 -0.28 -16.72 1.97
C ALA A 23 -0.44 -16.94 3.48
N ASP A 24 -0.01 -15.97 4.29
CA ASP A 24 0.27 -16.20 5.72
C ASP A 24 -0.49 -15.28 6.67
N LEU A 25 -1.19 -14.25 6.17
CA LEU A 25 -1.89 -13.28 7.01
C LEU A 25 -3.40 -13.28 6.78
N ASP A 26 -4.16 -13.36 7.88
CA ASP A 26 -5.60 -13.18 7.84
C ASP A 26 -5.96 -11.70 7.61
N LEU A 27 -6.76 -11.47 6.57
CA LEU A 27 -7.46 -10.21 6.31
C LEU A 27 -8.92 -10.30 6.78
N PRO A 28 -9.55 -9.16 7.10
CA PRO A 28 -11.00 -9.10 7.26
C PRO A 28 -11.75 -9.74 6.07
N GLU A 29 -12.86 -10.42 6.36
CA GLU A 29 -13.68 -11.07 5.34
C GLU A 29 -14.25 -10.05 4.34
N GLU A 30 -14.62 -8.87 4.83
CA GLU A 30 -15.18 -7.76 4.05
C GLU A 30 -14.19 -6.61 3.90
N GLY A 31 -14.53 -5.64 3.04
CA GLY A 31 -13.73 -4.44 2.80
C GLY A 31 -12.82 -4.54 1.59
N ALA A 32 -12.55 -3.40 0.96
CA ALA A 32 -11.71 -3.32 -0.24
C ALA A 32 -10.21 -3.35 0.12
N LEU A 33 -9.37 -3.62 -0.88
CA LEU A 33 -7.94 -3.30 -0.83
C LEU A 33 -7.76 -1.87 -1.34
N MET A 34 -6.89 -1.10 -0.71
CA MET A 34 -6.56 0.26 -1.16
C MET A 34 -5.12 0.32 -1.64
N GLU A 35 -4.92 0.72 -2.89
CA GLU A 35 -3.61 0.93 -3.49
C GLU A 35 -3.29 2.42 -3.51
N ILE A 36 -2.37 2.85 -2.65
CA ILE A 36 -1.93 4.25 -2.54
C ILE A 36 -0.70 4.46 -3.41
N GLY A 37 -0.88 5.18 -4.52
CA GLY A 37 0.12 5.37 -5.56
C GLY A 37 0.09 4.24 -6.59
N LEU A 38 -0.71 4.42 -7.64
CA LEU A 38 -0.85 3.43 -8.72
C LEU A 38 0.42 3.34 -9.59
N GLY A 39 0.99 4.48 -9.96
CA GLY A 39 2.12 4.60 -10.87
C GLY A 39 1.86 3.83 -12.18
N ASN A 40 2.77 2.90 -12.51
CA ASN A 40 2.60 2.02 -13.68
C ASN A 40 1.56 0.89 -13.45
N GLY A 41 1.15 0.64 -12.20
CA GLY A 41 0.15 -0.35 -11.85
C GLY A 41 0.68 -1.78 -11.70
N ARG A 42 1.97 -1.97 -11.37
CA ARG A 42 2.57 -3.30 -11.20
C ARG A 42 2.07 -4.01 -9.94
N THR A 43 2.12 -3.33 -8.81
CA THR A 43 1.61 -3.81 -7.51
C THR A 43 0.10 -3.98 -7.55
N PHE A 44 -0.64 -3.02 -8.11
CA PHE A 44 -2.07 -3.15 -8.38
C PHE A 44 -2.41 -4.42 -9.18
N ASN A 45 -1.70 -4.65 -10.30
CA ASN A 45 -1.93 -5.85 -11.12
C ASN A 45 -1.60 -7.14 -10.36
N HIS A 46 -0.51 -7.14 -9.58
CA HIS A 46 -0.14 -8.27 -8.72
C HIS A 46 -1.20 -8.55 -7.63
N LEU A 47 -1.76 -7.51 -7.02
CA LEU A 47 -2.84 -7.63 -6.04
C LEU A 47 -4.10 -8.24 -6.65
N ARG A 48 -4.42 -7.93 -7.92
CA ARG A 48 -5.55 -8.57 -8.62
C ARG A 48 -5.34 -10.07 -8.82
N GLU A 49 -4.09 -10.51 -9.02
CA GLU A 49 -3.78 -11.94 -9.12
C GLU A 49 -3.88 -12.64 -7.77
N LEU A 50 -3.38 -12.01 -6.70
CA LEU A 50 -3.44 -12.56 -5.34
C LEU A 50 -4.87 -12.59 -4.76
N PHE A 51 -5.70 -11.59 -5.09
CA PHE A 51 -7.05 -11.42 -4.55
C PHE A 51 -8.09 -11.22 -5.66
N PRO A 52 -8.35 -12.24 -6.50
CA PRO A 52 -9.13 -12.08 -7.72
C PRO A 52 -10.59 -11.65 -7.49
N ASN A 53 -11.14 -11.93 -6.31
CA ASN A 53 -12.53 -11.62 -5.95
C ASN A 53 -12.65 -10.37 -5.07
N ARG A 54 -11.56 -9.64 -4.83
CA ARG A 54 -11.52 -8.52 -3.92
C ARG A 54 -11.50 -7.20 -4.70
N ARG A 55 -12.39 -6.27 -4.34
CA ARG A 55 -12.38 -4.91 -4.88
C ARG A 55 -11.07 -4.21 -4.50
N ILE A 56 -10.46 -3.49 -5.46
CA ILE A 56 -9.24 -2.72 -5.23
C ILE A 56 -9.48 -1.28 -5.66
N ILE A 57 -9.37 -0.34 -4.74
CA ILE A 57 -9.51 1.09 -5.00
C ILE A 57 -8.10 1.70 -5.07
N ALA A 58 -7.75 2.27 -6.22
CA ALA A 58 -6.43 2.85 -6.43
C ALA A 58 -6.47 4.38 -6.41
N PHE A 59 -5.42 4.97 -5.84
CA PHE A 59 -5.25 6.41 -5.70
C PHE A 59 -3.98 6.86 -6.41
N ASP A 60 -4.07 7.92 -7.22
CA ASP A 60 -2.89 8.54 -7.82
C ASP A 60 -3.13 10.02 -8.13
N ARG A 61 -2.07 10.79 -8.31
CA ARG A 61 -2.13 12.17 -8.79
C ARG A 61 -2.45 12.25 -10.27
N ALA A 62 -2.06 11.23 -11.04
CA ALA A 62 -2.27 11.20 -12.48
C ALA A 62 -2.37 9.77 -13.01
N MET A 63 -3.01 9.61 -14.17
CA MET A 63 -3.10 8.32 -14.83
C MET A 63 -1.85 8.00 -15.64
N GLY A 64 -1.00 7.12 -15.09
CA GLY A 64 0.23 6.62 -15.71
C GLY A 64 0.33 5.10 -15.80
N ALA A 65 -0.77 4.39 -15.52
CA ALA A 65 -0.78 2.93 -15.48
C ALA A 65 -0.63 2.32 -16.87
N HIS A 66 -0.03 1.13 -16.93
CA HIS A 66 -0.09 0.31 -18.14
C HIS A 66 -1.55 -0.06 -18.44
N ALA A 67 -1.91 -0.21 -19.72
CA ALA A 67 -3.30 -0.46 -20.14
C ALA A 67 -3.95 -1.69 -19.46
N SER A 68 -3.16 -2.73 -19.15
CA SER A 68 -3.64 -3.93 -18.44
C SER A 68 -3.82 -3.72 -16.92
N SER A 69 -3.38 -2.59 -16.39
CA SER A 69 -3.32 -2.27 -14.96
C SER A 69 -4.16 -1.04 -14.60
N VAL A 70 -5.07 -0.62 -15.50
CA VAL A 70 -6.00 0.47 -15.23
C VAL A 70 -7.18 -0.10 -14.42
N PRO A 71 -7.49 0.45 -13.22
CA PRO A 71 -8.70 0.09 -12.49
C PRO A 71 -9.95 0.49 -13.27
N VAL A 72 -11.11 -0.09 -12.91
CA VAL A 72 -12.38 0.43 -13.43
C VAL A 72 -12.61 1.86 -12.91
N ALA A 73 -13.40 2.67 -13.63
CA ALA A 73 -13.52 4.09 -13.36
C ALA A 73 -13.93 4.41 -11.90
N ASP A 74 -14.85 3.63 -11.32
CA ASP A 74 -15.34 3.82 -9.94
C ASP A 74 -14.32 3.38 -8.86
N ASP A 75 -13.24 2.73 -9.26
CA ASP A 75 -12.17 2.21 -8.41
C ASP A 75 -10.86 2.97 -8.59
N LEU A 76 -10.89 4.09 -9.30
CA LEU A 76 -9.75 4.97 -9.52
C LEU A 76 -10.05 6.38 -9.03
N VAL A 77 -9.29 6.83 -8.05
CA VAL A 77 -9.38 8.18 -7.49
C VAL A 77 -8.18 8.98 -7.94
N ILE A 78 -8.41 10.01 -8.75
CA ILE A 78 -7.37 10.91 -9.24
C ILE A 78 -7.39 12.23 -8.47
N GLY A 79 -6.24 12.63 -7.95
CA GLY A 79 -6.02 13.90 -7.27
C GLY A 79 -4.83 13.84 -6.31
N GLU A 80 -4.60 14.91 -5.56
CA GLU A 80 -3.59 14.86 -4.50
C GLU A 80 -4.03 13.84 -3.44
N ILE A 81 -3.27 12.75 -3.29
CA ILE A 81 -3.64 11.60 -2.45
C ILE A 81 -3.93 12.04 -1.01
N SER A 82 -3.15 12.99 -0.49
CA SER A 82 -3.34 13.57 0.86
C SER A 82 -4.65 14.34 1.02
N GLU A 83 -5.32 14.70 -0.08
CA GLU A 83 -6.60 15.42 -0.10
C GLU A 83 -7.76 14.47 -0.45
N THR A 84 -7.53 13.49 -1.33
CA THR A 84 -8.58 12.60 -1.83
C THR A 84 -8.78 11.35 -0.97
N ALA A 85 -7.68 10.73 -0.52
CA ALA A 85 -7.76 9.48 0.24
C ALA A 85 -8.42 9.64 1.64
N PRO A 86 -8.31 10.78 2.35
CA PRO A 86 -9.02 10.98 3.62
C PRO A 86 -10.55 10.83 3.53
N ALA A 87 -11.15 11.00 2.36
CA ALA A 87 -12.59 10.77 2.16
C ALA A 87 -13.02 9.31 2.39
N PHE A 88 -12.06 8.38 2.46
CA PHE A 88 -12.29 6.95 2.70
C PHE A 88 -12.02 6.53 4.15
N ILE A 89 -11.75 7.47 5.06
CA ILE A 89 -11.64 7.14 6.48
C ILE A 89 -12.98 6.58 6.97
N GLY A 90 -12.93 5.43 7.65
CA GLY A 90 -14.12 4.67 8.03
C GLY A 90 -14.72 3.80 6.93
N ALA A 91 -14.03 3.62 5.79
CA ALA A 91 -14.45 2.69 4.75
C ALA A 91 -14.23 1.21 5.11
N ASP A 92 -13.60 0.92 6.26
CA ASP A 92 -13.31 -0.42 6.75
C ASP A 92 -12.60 -1.30 5.71
N ALA A 93 -11.54 -0.76 5.11
CA ALA A 93 -10.71 -1.48 4.15
C ALA A 93 -10.01 -2.69 4.80
N ALA A 94 -9.96 -3.81 4.08
CA ALA A 94 -9.28 -5.01 4.56
C ALA A 94 -7.75 -4.81 4.57
N MET A 95 -7.23 -4.05 3.61
CA MET A 95 -5.80 -3.83 3.44
C MET A 95 -5.52 -2.48 2.77
N VAL A 96 -4.40 -1.85 3.14
CA VAL A 96 -3.83 -0.68 2.46
C VAL A 96 -2.40 -1.02 2.05
N HIS A 97 -2.07 -0.84 0.78
CA HIS A 97 -0.70 -0.90 0.28
C HIS A 97 -0.27 0.50 -0.17
N ALA A 98 0.90 0.96 0.27
CA ALA A 98 1.43 2.29 -0.06
C ALA A 98 2.91 2.23 -0.44
N ASP A 99 3.22 2.50 -1.72
CA ASP A 99 4.58 2.64 -2.23
C ASP A 99 4.85 4.02 -2.83
N ILE A 100 4.59 5.06 -2.03
CA ILE A 100 4.77 6.46 -2.43
C ILE A 100 6.07 7.07 -1.90
N GLY A 101 6.96 6.24 -1.35
CA GLY A 101 8.28 6.66 -0.93
C GLY A 101 9.12 7.14 -2.12
N THR A 102 9.64 8.36 -2.01
CA THR A 102 10.39 9.01 -3.10
C THR A 102 11.89 8.73 -3.01
N GLY A 103 12.38 8.30 -1.85
CA GLY A 103 13.81 8.16 -1.56
C GLY A 103 14.51 9.51 -1.27
N TYR A 104 13.74 10.60 -1.18
CA TYR A 104 14.20 11.91 -0.76
C TYR A 104 13.66 12.19 0.66
N PRO A 105 14.53 12.24 1.69
CA PRO A 105 14.09 12.33 3.08
C PRO A 105 13.11 13.48 3.36
N GLU A 106 13.33 14.66 2.76
CA GLU A 106 12.46 15.82 2.98
C GLU A 106 11.05 15.63 2.40
N LYS A 107 10.93 14.96 1.25
CA LYS A 107 9.61 14.66 0.66
C LYS A 107 8.91 13.55 1.41
N ASP A 108 9.66 12.52 1.80
CA ASP A 108 9.14 11.40 2.56
C ASP A 108 8.68 11.85 3.95
N ALA A 109 9.36 12.83 4.57
CA ALA A 109 8.93 13.46 5.82
C ALA A 109 7.56 14.15 5.69
N VAL A 110 7.30 14.84 4.58
CA VAL A 110 5.96 15.43 4.31
C VAL A 110 4.92 14.33 4.18
N THR A 111 5.19 13.26 3.44
CA THR A 111 4.28 12.11 3.32
C THR A 111 3.96 11.48 4.67
N LEU A 112 4.96 11.37 5.55
CA LEU A 112 4.82 10.81 6.89
C LEU A 112 3.98 11.67 7.84
N THR A 113 3.68 12.93 7.50
CA THR A 113 2.78 13.77 8.31
C THR A 113 1.30 13.36 8.21
N TRP A 114 0.92 12.55 7.23
CA TRP A 114 -0.48 12.18 6.99
C TRP A 114 -0.69 10.69 6.65
N LEU A 115 0.30 10.01 6.08
CA LEU A 115 0.14 8.62 5.65
C LEU A 115 -0.18 7.64 6.80
N PRO A 116 0.44 7.74 8.00
CA PRO A 116 0.11 6.85 9.12
C PRO A 116 -1.35 7.00 9.58
N ASP A 117 -1.83 8.24 9.74
CA ASP A 117 -3.22 8.54 10.13
C ASP A 117 -4.20 8.06 9.07
N LEU A 118 -3.88 8.25 7.78
CA LEU A 118 -4.69 7.74 6.68
C LEU A 118 -4.79 6.22 6.74
N ALA A 119 -3.67 5.52 6.81
CA ALA A 119 -3.64 4.05 6.83
C ALA A 119 -4.45 3.51 8.02
N ALA A 120 -4.26 4.08 9.21
CA ALA A 120 -5.02 3.71 10.38
C ALA A 120 -6.52 4.06 10.26
N GLY A 121 -6.86 5.19 9.64
CA GLY A 121 -8.23 5.68 9.52
C GLY A 121 -9.09 4.88 8.54
N VAL A 122 -8.51 4.40 7.43
CA VAL A 122 -9.26 3.67 6.40
C VAL A 122 -9.40 2.18 6.68
N LEU A 123 -8.44 1.57 7.38
CA LEU A 123 -8.45 0.13 7.66
C LEU A 123 -9.61 -0.28 8.58
N ALA A 124 -10.18 -1.46 8.36
CA ALA A 124 -11.00 -2.15 9.34
C ALA A 124 -10.14 -2.62 10.52
N LYS A 125 -10.77 -2.90 11.67
CA LYS A 125 -10.09 -3.62 12.76
C LYS A 125 -9.57 -4.97 12.26
N GLY A 126 -8.32 -5.29 12.58
CA GLY A 126 -7.63 -6.49 12.10
C GLY A 126 -7.09 -6.37 10.66
N GLY A 127 -7.41 -5.31 9.94
CA GLY A 127 -6.87 -5.03 8.60
C GLY A 127 -5.37 -4.77 8.62
N ILE A 128 -4.75 -4.87 7.44
CA ILE A 128 -3.29 -4.85 7.29
C ILE A 128 -2.83 -3.61 6.51
N ALA A 129 -1.86 -2.88 7.05
CA ALA A 129 -1.11 -1.87 6.31
C ALA A 129 0.21 -2.46 5.80
N VAL A 130 0.50 -2.27 4.52
CA VAL A 130 1.76 -2.61 3.87
C VAL A 130 2.35 -1.31 3.32
N SER A 131 3.56 -0.93 3.72
CA SER A 131 4.12 0.35 3.27
C SER A 131 5.61 0.30 2.99
N GLY A 132 6.04 1.06 1.98
CA GLY A 132 7.46 1.36 1.74
C GLY A 132 8.02 2.45 2.66
N LEU A 133 7.19 3.08 3.49
CA LEU A 133 7.56 4.05 4.52
C LEU A 133 7.11 3.56 5.91
N PRO A 134 7.83 3.87 6.99
CA PRO A 134 7.45 3.45 8.33
C PRO A 134 6.19 4.20 8.80
N LEU A 135 5.16 3.46 9.24
CA LEU A 135 3.91 4.04 9.73
C LEU A 135 3.90 4.03 11.26
N ASP A 136 4.33 5.12 11.89
CA ASP A 136 4.25 5.30 13.34
C ASP A 136 2.85 5.79 13.73
N HIS A 137 2.05 4.91 14.33
CA HIS A 137 0.69 5.22 14.75
C HIS A 137 0.23 4.27 15.88
N PRO A 138 -0.43 4.76 16.94
CA PRO A 138 -0.82 3.94 18.10
C PRO A 138 -1.78 2.79 17.78
N MET A 139 -2.56 2.91 16.70
CA MET A 139 -3.49 1.88 16.23
C MET A 139 -2.87 0.87 15.25
N LEU A 140 -1.59 1.00 14.90
CA LEU A 140 -0.92 0.12 13.94
C LEU A 140 0.16 -0.69 14.66
N ASN A 141 -0.14 -1.95 14.98
CA ASN A 141 0.83 -2.83 15.60
C ASN A 141 1.76 -3.45 14.55
N PRO A 142 3.10 -3.30 14.64
CA PRO A 142 4.02 -3.89 13.67
C PRO A 142 3.92 -5.42 13.61
N LEU A 143 4.04 -5.96 12.41
CA LEU A 143 4.13 -7.40 12.15
C LEU A 143 5.54 -7.74 11.62
N PRO A 144 6.00 -8.98 11.83
CA PRO A 144 7.21 -9.45 11.17
C PRO A 144 7.05 -9.40 9.65
N VAL A 145 8.13 -9.07 8.96
CA VAL A 145 8.23 -9.17 7.50
C VAL A 145 9.04 -10.41 7.12
N PRO A 146 8.84 -10.99 5.92
CA PRO A 146 9.65 -12.11 5.46
C PRO A 146 11.15 -11.80 5.44
N GLU A 147 11.99 -12.80 5.68
CA GLU A 147 13.46 -12.63 5.63
C GLU A 147 13.97 -12.11 4.28
N SER A 148 13.23 -12.37 3.20
CA SER A 148 13.57 -11.90 1.86
C SER A 148 13.35 -10.38 1.69
N VAL A 149 12.56 -9.75 2.55
CA VAL A 149 12.35 -8.30 2.57
C VAL A 149 13.51 -7.65 3.32
N PRO A 150 14.31 -6.80 2.66
CA PRO A 150 15.38 -6.10 3.35
C PRO A 150 14.87 -5.24 4.50
N ARG A 151 15.64 -5.17 5.58
CA ARG A 151 15.36 -4.25 6.70
C ARG A 151 15.15 -2.83 6.20
N ASP A 152 14.19 -2.15 6.85
CA ASP A 152 13.82 -0.76 6.60
C ASP A 152 13.38 -0.46 5.16
N ARG A 153 13.02 -1.49 4.38
CA ARG A 153 12.57 -1.32 2.99
C ARG A 153 11.07 -1.37 2.84
N TYR A 154 10.42 -2.20 3.63
CA TYR A 154 8.99 -2.42 3.62
C TYR A 154 8.53 -2.84 5.01
N PHE A 155 7.33 -2.42 5.37
CA PHE A 155 6.80 -2.54 6.70
C PHE A 155 5.39 -3.13 6.64
N LEU A 156 5.06 -3.96 7.63
CA LEU A 156 3.73 -4.55 7.82
C LEU A 156 3.19 -4.16 9.18
N TYR A 157 1.89 -3.85 9.23
CA TYR A 157 1.19 -3.52 10.47
C TYR A 157 -0.20 -4.14 10.47
N ARG A 158 -0.71 -4.50 11.65
CA ARG A 158 -2.10 -4.86 11.89
C ARG A 158 -2.80 -3.75 12.64
N LYS A 159 -3.98 -3.33 12.17
CA LYS A 159 -4.84 -2.38 12.89
C LYS A 159 -5.50 -3.08 14.10
N ILE A 160 -5.36 -2.49 15.29
CA ILE A 160 -5.92 -3.03 16.56
C ILE A 160 -7.32 -2.51 16.89
#